data_AF-A0A4Q3XTF2-F1
#
_entry.id   AF-A0A4Q3XTF2-F1
#
_cell.length_a   1.000
_cell.length_b   1.000
_cell.length_c   1.000
_cell.angle_alpha   90.00
_cell.angle_beta   90.00
_cell.angle_gamma   90.00
#
_symmetry.space_group_name_H-M   'P 1'
#
loop_
_entity.id
_entity.type
_entity.pdbx_description
1 polymer ?
#
loop_
_entity_poly.entity_id
_entity_poly.type
_entity_poly.pdbx_seq_one_letter_code
_entity_poly.pdbx_strand_id
1 'polypeptide(L)'
;MSVFDSIKFNLTLADRELTSFKAWLAGVKFVGETEIVNEIKSRRHMACLLASTLGLQAPDLIKFELTLKGMFRTDLVLGNDGTRRFGLIEFEDAEENSIFKRGTAQYRYWAPRIEHGFSQVIDWAWVRADHPNDSVLVSGFGGPITASAYAVICGRDASLHDDTERKRFTHRRDHLKVEGQTALVLTYDEMVRYMEDNLKVAKSWSLSP
;
A
#
# COMPACT_ATOMS: atom_id res chain seq x y z
N MET A 1 23.85 -0.88 -11.43
CA MET A 1 22.92 -1.99 -11.09
C MET A 1 21.66 -1.38 -10.53
N SER A 2 20.48 -1.84 -10.94
CA SER A 2 19.21 -1.31 -10.42
C SER A 2 19.07 -1.63 -8.94
N VAL A 3 18.51 -0.71 -8.16
CA VAL A 3 18.18 -0.94 -6.74
C VAL A 3 16.90 -1.74 -6.56
N PHE A 4 16.11 -1.88 -7.63
CA PHE A 4 14.88 -2.65 -7.70
C PHE A 4 15.15 -4.10 -8.06
N ASP A 5 14.36 -4.99 -7.47
CA ASP A 5 14.33 -6.38 -7.89
C ASP A 5 13.36 -6.51 -9.07
N SER A 6 13.77 -7.19 -10.13
CA SER A 6 12.84 -7.58 -11.19
C SER A 6 11.88 -8.66 -10.66
N ILE A 7 10.60 -8.55 -11.03
CA ILE A 7 9.59 -9.55 -10.71
C ILE A 7 8.75 -9.85 -11.94
N LYS A 8 8.66 -11.13 -12.30
CA LYS A 8 7.67 -11.59 -13.27
C LYS A 8 6.40 -11.97 -12.52
N PHE A 9 5.43 -11.07 -12.48
CA PHE A 9 4.18 -11.31 -11.76
C PHE A 9 3.54 -12.64 -12.19
N ASN A 10 3.18 -13.48 -11.21
CA ASN A 10 2.63 -14.81 -11.43
C ASN A 10 1.30 -14.91 -10.68
N LEU A 11 0.23 -15.02 -11.45
CA LEU A 11 -1.14 -14.99 -10.93
C LEU A 11 -1.47 -16.19 -10.03
N THR A 12 -0.96 -17.38 -10.36
CA THR A 12 -1.16 -18.59 -9.56
C THR A 12 -0.44 -18.49 -8.21
N LEU A 13 0.78 -17.94 -8.20
CA LEU A 13 1.51 -17.68 -6.96
C LEU A 13 0.83 -16.61 -6.12
N ALA A 14 0.37 -15.52 -6.74
CA ALA A 14 -0.36 -14.45 -6.07
C ALA A 14 -1.62 -14.96 -5.37
N ASP A 15 -2.39 -15.83 -6.03
CA ASP A 15 -3.59 -16.47 -5.47
C ASP A 15 -3.28 -17.33 -4.24
N ARG A 16 -2.25 -18.17 -4.34
CA ARG A 16 -1.80 -19.02 -3.24
C ARG A 16 -1.30 -18.19 -2.06
N GLU A 17 -0.51 -17.16 -2.34
CA GLU A 17 0.04 -16.27 -1.32
C GLU A 17 -1.06 -15.44 -0.65
N LEU A 18 -2.01 -14.87 -1.41
CA LEU A 18 -3.16 -14.16 -0.86
C LEU A 18 -4.00 -15.09 0.02
N THR A 19 -4.25 -16.32 -0.41
CA THR A 19 -4.97 -17.32 0.39
C THR A 19 -4.24 -17.60 1.70
N SER A 20 -2.93 -17.78 1.67
CA SER A 20 -2.10 -17.98 2.86
C SER A 20 -2.13 -16.77 3.80
N PHE A 21 -2.01 -15.55 3.26
CA PHE A 21 -2.05 -14.33 4.06
C PHE A 21 -3.41 -14.14 4.72
N LYS A 22 -4.51 -14.38 3.98
CA LYS A 22 -5.86 -14.34 4.53
C LYS A 22 -6.04 -15.30 5.70
N ALA A 23 -5.55 -16.53 5.56
CA ALA A 23 -5.63 -17.54 6.62
C ALA A 23 -4.86 -17.09 7.87
N TRP A 24 -3.64 -16.55 7.69
CA TRP A 24 -2.86 -15.96 8.79
C TRP A 24 -3.59 -14.77 9.43
N LEU A 25 -4.05 -13.81 8.62
CA LEU A 25 -4.70 -12.57 9.07
C LEU A 25 -6.03 -12.84 9.79
N ALA A 26 -6.73 -13.92 9.45
CA ALA A 26 -7.93 -14.37 10.15
C ALA A 26 -7.62 -15.02 11.51
N GLY A 27 -6.40 -15.55 11.69
CA GLY A 27 -5.92 -16.11 12.95
C GLY A 27 -5.49 -15.06 13.98
N VAL A 28 -5.28 -13.81 13.57
CA VAL A 28 -4.85 -12.71 14.44
C VAL A 28 -5.89 -11.59 14.44
N LYS A 29 -6.37 -11.20 15.63
CA LYS A 29 -7.34 -10.09 15.75
C LYS A 29 -6.66 -8.74 15.51
N PHE A 30 -5.51 -8.54 16.16
CA PHE A 30 -4.69 -7.34 16.07
C PHE A 30 -3.22 -7.76 16.05
N VAL A 31 -2.37 -7.00 15.36
CA VAL A 31 -0.96 -7.35 15.13
C VAL A 31 -0.11 -6.10 14.93
N GLY A 32 1.11 -6.12 15.46
CA GLY A 32 2.08 -5.03 15.32
C GLY A 32 2.70 -4.97 13.91
N GLU A 33 3.30 -3.82 13.59
CA GLU A 33 3.86 -3.50 12.26
C GLU A 33 4.87 -4.53 11.77
N THR A 34 5.86 -4.83 12.60
CA THR A 34 6.98 -5.69 12.22
C THR A 34 6.48 -7.06 11.77
N GLU A 35 5.51 -7.61 12.48
CA GLU A 35 4.96 -8.93 12.17
C GLU A 35 4.17 -8.90 10.86
N ILE A 36 3.24 -7.95 10.69
CA ILE A 36 2.42 -7.89 9.47
C ILE A 36 3.24 -7.53 8.22
N VAL A 37 4.22 -6.64 8.35
CA VAL A 37 5.13 -6.29 7.24
C VAL A 37 6.01 -7.48 6.86
N ASN A 38 6.46 -8.29 7.82
CA ASN A 38 7.21 -9.52 7.51
C ASN A 38 6.35 -10.55 6.76
N GLU A 39 5.07 -10.68 7.12
CA GLU A 39 4.13 -11.53 6.40
C GLU A 39 3.88 -11.03 4.96
N ILE A 40 3.87 -9.72 4.73
CA ILE A 40 3.74 -9.17 3.37
C ILE A 40 5.03 -9.37 2.57
N LYS A 41 6.20 -9.13 3.18
CA LYS A 41 7.53 -9.33 2.57
C LYS A 41 7.74 -10.75 2.08
N SER A 42 7.25 -11.75 2.83
CA SER A 42 7.37 -13.16 2.45
C SER A 42 6.44 -13.58 1.30
N ARG A 43 5.51 -12.71 0.88
CA ARG A 43 4.45 -12.96 -0.11
C ARG A 43 4.49 -11.93 -1.24
N ARG A 44 5.60 -11.91 -1.97
CA ARG A 44 5.91 -10.89 -2.98
C ARG A 44 4.90 -10.83 -4.12
N HIS A 45 4.37 -11.96 -4.58
CA HIS A 45 3.37 -11.99 -5.64
C HIS A 45 2.00 -11.51 -5.14
N MET A 46 1.62 -11.81 -3.90
CA MET A 46 0.45 -11.17 -3.29
C MET A 46 0.64 -9.65 -3.20
N ALA A 47 1.79 -9.17 -2.76
CA ALA A 47 2.06 -7.74 -2.66
C ALA A 47 1.86 -7.02 -4.01
N CYS A 48 2.22 -7.65 -5.13
CA CYS A 48 1.98 -7.11 -6.47
C CYS A 48 0.50 -6.83 -6.78
N LEU A 49 -0.46 -7.49 -6.11
CA LEU A 49 -1.90 -7.23 -6.32
C LEU A 49 -2.32 -5.82 -5.89
N LEU A 50 -1.53 -5.12 -5.06
CA LEU A 50 -1.75 -3.71 -4.69
C LEU A 50 -1.58 -2.75 -5.86
N ALA A 51 -0.79 -3.12 -6.87
CA ALA A 51 -0.53 -2.25 -8.01
C ALA A 51 -1.85 -1.85 -8.70
N SER A 52 -2.77 -2.81 -8.89
CA SER A 52 -4.08 -2.52 -9.49
C SER A 52 -4.97 -1.65 -8.61
N THR A 53 -4.91 -1.79 -7.28
CA THR A 53 -5.62 -0.90 -6.35
C THR A 53 -5.11 0.54 -6.42
N LEU A 54 -3.84 0.71 -6.78
CA LEU A 54 -3.20 2.01 -7.03
C LEU A 54 -3.40 2.53 -8.47
N GLY A 55 -4.18 1.83 -9.30
CA GLY A 55 -4.38 2.20 -10.71
C GLY A 55 -3.12 2.02 -11.58
N LEU A 56 -2.24 1.12 -11.17
CA LEU A 56 -1.02 0.74 -11.88
C LEU A 56 -1.24 -0.57 -12.66
N GLN A 57 -0.44 -0.75 -13.71
CA GLN A 57 -0.35 -2.03 -14.41
C GLN A 57 0.34 -3.08 -13.54
N ALA A 58 0.34 -4.34 -14.00
CA ALA A 58 1.08 -5.40 -13.34
C ALA A 58 2.56 -4.99 -13.17
N PRO A 59 3.11 -5.04 -11.95
CA PRO A 59 4.45 -4.57 -11.71
C PRO A 59 5.49 -5.56 -12.26
N ASP A 60 6.56 -5.02 -12.83
CA ASP A 60 7.77 -5.74 -13.24
C ASP A 60 8.98 -5.42 -12.33
N LEU A 61 8.82 -4.41 -11.47
CA LEU A 61 9.78 -4.00 -10.45
C LEU A 61 9.12 -4.01 -9.07
N ILE A 62 9.88 -4.47 -8.08
CA ILE A 62 9.47 -4.44 -6.68
C ILE A 62 10.68 -4.09 -5.81
N LYS A 63 10.45 -3.31 -4.76
CA LYS A 63 11.46 -3.07 -3.73
C LYS A 63 10.80 -2.87 -2.39
N PHE A 64 11.21 -3.67 -1.41
CA PHE A 64 10.93 -3.35 -0.02
C PHE A 64 12.00 -2.39 0.49
N GLU A 65 11.62 -1.49 1.39
CA GLU A 65 12.56 -0.67 2.15
C GLU A 65 13.45 0.22 1.27
N LEU A 66 12.91 0.73 0.15
CA LEU A 66 13.63 1.67 -0.71
C LEU A 66 13.90 2.97 0.06
N THR A 67 15.17 3.37 0.10
CA THR A 67 15.54 4.67 0.65
C THR A 67 15.48 5.74 -0.43
N LEU A 68 14.58 6.71 -0.28
CA LEU A 68 14.47 7.88 -1.13
C LEU A 68 15.41 8.97 -0.61
N LYS A 69 16.35 9.39 -1.45
CA LYS A 69 17.34 10.45 -1.16
C LYS A 69 18.19 10.26 0.11
N GLY A 70 18.25 9.06 0.67
CA GLY A 70 18.92 8.84 1.95
C GLY A 70 18.16 9.39 3.17
N MET A 71 16.95 9.91 2.98
CA MET A 71 16.17 10.61 4.02
C MET A 71 14.95 9.82 4.48
N PHE A 72 14.20 9.26 3.53
CA PHE A 72 12.95 8.56 3.80
C PHE A 72 13.05 7.11 3.33
N ARG A 73 12.39 6.20 4.04
CA ARG A 73 12.36 4.78 3.70
C ARG A 73 10.92 4.37 3.50
N THR A 74 10.60 3.86 2.33
CA THR A 74 9.27 3.34 2.00
C THR A 74 9.20 1.88 2.40
N ASP A 75 8.07 1.39 2.91
CA ASP A 75 7.96 -0.04 3.16
C ASP A 75 7.94 -0.87 1.87
N LEU A 76 7.17 -0.45 0.88
CA LEU A 76 7.05 -1.15 -0.40
C LEU A 76 6.92 -0.20 -1.58
N VAL A 77 7.67 -0.50 -2.64
CA VAL A 77 7.56 0.10 -3.96
C VAL A 77 7.18 -0.96 -4.98
N LEU A 78 6.15 -0.67 -5.76
CA LEU A 78 5.72 -1.47 -6.91
C LEU A 78 5.84 -0.62 -8.17
N GLY A 79 6.59 -1.09 -9.16
CA GLY A 79 6.89 -0.35 -10.37
C GLY A 79 6.58 -1.13 -11.64
N ASN A 80 6.30 -0.41 -12.70
CA ASN A 80 6.27 -0.92 -14.07
C ASN A 80 7.19 -0.06 -14.94
N ASP A 81 8.29 -0.64 -15.45
CA ASP A 81 9.30 0.08 -16.22
C ASP A 81 8.80 0.53 -17.60
N GLY A 82 7.94 -0.27 -18.24
CA GLY A 82 7.36 0.05 -19.55
C GLY A 82 6.50 1.30 -19.52
N THR A 83 5.70 1.48 -18.48
CA THR A 83 4.87 2.69 -18.27
C THR A 83 5.59 3.79 -17.48
N ARG A 84 6.72 3.45 -16.84
CA ARG A 84 7.46 4.31 -15.90
C ARG A 84 6.57 4.91 -14.82
N ARG A 85 5.68 4.06 -14.27
CA ARG A 85 4.79 4.40 -13.16
C ARG A 85 5.12 3.54 -11.96
N PHE A 86 4.95 4.09 -10.77
CA PHE A 86 5.14 3.33 -9.53
C PHE A 86 4.16 3.73 -8.43
N GLY A 87 4.05 2.86 -7.43
CA GLY A 87 3.31 3.06 -6.20
C GLY A 87 4.25 2.98 -5.01
N LEU A 88 4.10 3.90 -4.06
CA LEU A 88 4.72 3.83 -2.74
C LEU A 88 3.67 3.47 -1.72
N ILE A 89 3.94 2.48 -0.89
CA ILE A 89 3.01 1.98 0.11
C ILE A 89 3.71 2.04 1.47
N GLU A 90 3.05 2.69 2.43
CA GLU A 90 3.38 2.64 3.84
C GLU A 90 2.46 1.65 4.55
N PHE A 91 3.04 0.78 5.36
CA PHE A 91 2.34 -0.17 6.21
C PHE A 91 2.47 0.26 7.66
N GLU A 92 1.34 0.60 8.25
CA GLU A 92 1.23 0.86 9.66
C GLU A 92 0.75 -0.42 10.39
N ASP A 93 0.74 -0.45 11.72
CA ASP A 93 0.28 -1.62 12.46
C ASP A 93 -1.23 -1.83 12.34
N ALA A 94 -1.67 -3.01 12.77
CA ALA A 94 -3.05 -3.43 12.75
C ALA A 94 -3.56 -3.64 14.19
N GLU A 95 -3.29 -2.69 15.07
CA GLU A 95 -3.74 -2.67 16.46
C GLU A 95 -5.14 -2.05 16.63
N GLU A 96 -5.72 -2.22 17.82
CA GLU A 96 -7.07 -1.72 18.15
C GLU A 96 -7.19 -0.19 18.07
N ASN A 97 -6.06 0.50 18.24
CA ASN A 97 -5.96 1.95 18.32
C ASN A 97 -5.13 2.57 17.18
N SER A 98 -4.84 1.84 16.11
CA SER A 98 -4.01 2.33 14.98
C SER A 98 -4.68 3.44 14.19
N ILE A 99 -6.01 3.38 14.04
CA ILE A 99 -6.79 4.37 13.29
C ILE A 99 -7.35 5.44 14.24
N PHE A 100 -7.98 4.99 15.33
CA PHE A 100 -8.59 5.87 16.32
C PHE A 100 -8.10 5.53 17.73
N LYS A 101 -7.68 6.54 18.48
CA LYS A 101 -7.31 6.43 19.90
C LYS A 101 -8.38 7.02 20.80
N ARG A 102 -8.30 6.77 22.10
CA ARG A 102 -9.17 7.39 23.11
C ARG A 102 -9.34 8.91 22.84
N GLY A 103 -10.59 9.35 22.80
CA GLY A 103 -10.96 10.75 22.58
C GLY A 103 -11.93 11.26 23.64
N THR A 104 -12.96 11.97 23.21
CA THR A 104 -14.01 12.53 24.07
C THR A 104 -15.10 11.50 24.36
N ALA A 105 -16.15 11.91 25.08
CA ALA A 105 -17.36 11.11 25.24
C ALA A 105 -18.15 10.94 23.92
N GLN A 106 -17.93 11.83 22.94
CA GLN A 106 -18.67 11.86 21.68
C GLN A 106 -17.93 11.16 20.54
N TYR A 107 -16.59 11.21 20.51
CA TYR A 107 -15.81 10.59 19.43
C TYR A 107 -14.35 10.33 19.84
N ARG A 108 -13.76 9.29 19.24
CA ARG A 108 -12.32 8.99 19.35
C ARG A 108 -11.47 9.89 18.43
N TYR A 109 -10.27 10.22 18.86
CA TYR A 109 -9.35 11.02 18.05
C TYR A 109 -8.64 10.16 17.01
N TRP A 110 -8.22 10.75 15.90
CA TRP A 110 -7.26 10.09 15.01
C TRP A 110 -6.01 9.71 15.80
N ALA A 111 -5.56 8.48 15.61
CA ALA A 111 -4.39 7.98 16.29
C ALA A 111 -3.10 8.54 15.65
N PRO A 112 -2.02 8.74 16.43
CA PRO A 112 -0.73 9.16 15.89
C PRO A 112 -0.22 8.22 14.81
N ARG A 113 -0.61 6.94 14.88
CA ARG A 113 -0.22 5.90 13.95
C ARG A 113 -0.65 6.21 12.51
N ILE A 114 -1.96 6.29 12.27
CA ILE A 114 -2.42 6.62 10.93
C ILE A 114 -1.92 8.00 10.45
N GLU A 115 -1.79 9.00 11.34
CA GLU A 115 -1.22 10.31 11.00
C GLU A 115 0.25 10.23 10.58
N HIS A 116 1.03 9.34 11.19
CA HIS A 116 2.42 9.06 10.81
C HIS A 116 2.49 8.56 9.36
N GLY A 117 1.73 7.51 9.02
CA GLY A 117 1.74 6.97 7.67
C GLY A 117 1.29 7.98 6.61
N PHE A 118 0.32 8.83 6.94
CA PHE A 118 -0.05 9.95 6.08
C PHE A 118 1.08 10.95 5.88
N SER A 119 1.81 11.28 6.95
CA SER A 119 2.93 12.21 6.88
C SER A 119 4.05 11.66 5.99
N GLN A 120 4.35 10.36 6.09
CA GLN A 120 5.32 9.68 5.22
C GLN A 120 4.95 9.81 3.74
N VAL A 121 3.69 9.53 3.39
CA VAL A 121 3.22 9.65 2.00
C VAL A 121 3.33 11.08 1.47
N ILE A 122 3.02 12.10 2.30
CA ILE A 122 3.17 13.51 1.93
C ILE A 122 4.65 13.85 1.71
N ASP A 123 5.54 13.40 2.60
CA ASP A 123 6.96 13.66 2.51
C ASP A 123 7.58 13.01 1.27
N TRP A 124 7.21 11.77 0.96
CA TRP A 124 7.69 11.09 -0.25
C TRP A 124 7.20 11.80 -1.52
N ALA A 125 5.96 12.26 -1.53
CA ALA A 125 5.41 13.01 -2.64
C ALA A 125 6.15 14.34 -2.84
N TRP A 126 6.41 15.08 -1.76
CA TRP A 126 7.21 16.29 -1.80
C TRP A 126 8.62 16.04 -2.36
N VAL A 127 9.33 15.03 -1.85
CA VAL A 127 10.68 14.66 -2.33
C VAL A 127 10.66 14.31 -3.82
N ARG A 128 9.63 13.58 -4.28
CA ARG A 128 9.46 13.22 -5.69
C ARG A 128 9.20 14.46 -6.56
N ALA A 129 8.40 15.41 -6.08
CA ALA A 129 8.09 16.65 -6.78
C ALA A 129 9.31 17.57 -6.90
N ASP A 130 10.12 17.66 -5.84
CA ASP A 130 11.34 18.49 -5.80
C ASP A 130 12.49 17.86 -6.62
N HIS A 131 12.46 16.54 -6.78
CA HIS A 131 13.49 15.78 -7.51
C HIS A 131 12.91 14.87 -8.59
N PRO A 132 12.25 15.43 -9.63
CA PRO A 132 11.59 14.64 -10.67
C PRO A 132 12.55 13.79 -11.50
N ASN A 133 13.83 14.14 -11.50
CA ASN A 133 14.93 13.44 -12.20
C ASN A 133 15.85 12.69 -11.23
N ASP A 134 15.32 12.21 -10.10
CA ASP A 134 16.12 11.42 -9.17
C ASP A 134 16.81 10.25 -9.89
N SER A 135 18.14 10.22 -9.85
CA SER A 135 18.94 9.29 -10.65
C SER A 135 18.70 7.82 -10.27
N VAL A 136 18.33 7.54 -9.02
CA VAL A 136 18.03 6.17 -8.56
C VAL A 136 16.73 5.70 -9.21
N LEU A 137 15.69 6.54 -9.20
CA LEU A 137 14.42 6.24 -9.85
C LEU A 137 14.58 6.19 -11.38
N VAL A 138 15.22 7.19 -11.99
CA VAL A 138 15.43 7.23 -13.44
C VAL A 138 16.24 6.02 -13.92
N SER A 139 17.32 5.66 -13.21
CA SER A 139 18.11 4.47 -13.56
C SER A 139 17.34 3.17 -13.31
N GLY A 140 16.48 3.11 -12.28
CA GLY A 140 15.69 1.92 -11.96
C GLY A 140 14.60 1.64 -12.99
N PHE A 141 13.92 2.68 -13.46
CA PHE A 141 12.80 2.62 -14.41
C PHE A 141 13.22 2.84 -15.87
N GLY A 142 14.52 3.01 -16.15
CA GLY A 142 15.03 3.22 -17.51
C GLY A 142 14.64 4.56 -18.14
N GLY A 143 14.23 5.56 -17.34
CA GLY A 143 13.85 6.88 -17.83
C GLY A 143 13.04 7.70 -16.84
N PRO A 144 12.58 8.91 -17.25
CA PRO A 144 11.78 9.79 -16.40
C PRO A 144 10.47 9.14 -15.96
N ILE A 145 10.12 9.34 -14.69
CA ILE A 145 8.88 8.83 -14.09
C ILE A 145 7.68 9.61 -14.62
N THR A 146 6.69 8.88 -15.13
CA THR A 146 5.45 9.44 -15.69
C THR A 146 4.45 9.78 -14.60
N ALA A 147 4.23 8.89 -13.63
CA ALA A 147 3.27 9.08 -12.55
C ALA A 147 3.62 8.24 -11.32
N SER A 148 3.21 8.72 -10.14
CA SER A 148 3.31 8.04 -8.86
C SER A 148 1.92 7.90 -8.23
N ALA A 149 1.75 6.87 -7.41
CA ALA A 149 0.58 6.67 -6.56
C ALA A 149 1.05 6.37 -5.13
N TYR A 150 0.22 6.65 -4.14
CA TYR A 150 0.58 6.53 -2.74
C TYR A 150 -0.50 5.80 -1.95
N ALA A 151 -0.09 4.92 -1.03
CA ALA A 151 -0.98 4.23 -0.12
C ALA A 151 -0.50 4.24 1.32
N VAL A 152 -1.47 4.25 2.24
CA VAL A 152 -1.29 3.92 3.65
C VAL A 152 -2.22 2.76 3.99
N ILE A 153 -1.67 1.67 4.52
CA ILE A 153 -2.45 0.53 5.02
C ILE A 153 -2.31 0.50 6.54
N CYS A 154 -3.41 0.65 7.27
CA CYS A 154 -3.39 0.85 8.72
C CYS A 154 -4.63 0.27 9.39
N GLY A 155 -4.44 -0.46 10.50
CA GLY A 155 -5.54 -0.94 11.32
C GLY A 155 -6.38 -2.08 10.72
N ARG A 156 -7.38 -2.51 11.50
CA ARG A 156 -8.38 -3.51 11.11
C ARG A 156 -9.77 -2.89 11.03
N ASP A 157 -10.67 -3.46 10.23
CA ASP A 157 -12.09 -3.08 10.26
C ASP A 157 -12.72 -3.25 11.64
N ALA A 158 -12.21 -4.25 12.40
CA ALA A 158 -12.62 -4.54 13.77
C ALA A 158 -12.19 -3.44 14.77
N SER A 159 -11.23 -2.58 14.40
CA SER A 159 -10.84 -1.41 15.21
C SER A 159 -11.81 -0.24 15.07
N LEU A 160 -12.71 -0.26 14.07
CA LEU A 160 -13.74 0.77 13.87
C LEU A 160 -15.01 0.38 14.65
N HIS A 161 -15.22 1.04 15.79
CA HIS A 161 -16.19 0.61 16.80
C HIS A 161 -17.64 0.90 16.40
N ASP A 162 -17.87 1.98 15.66
CA ASP A 162 -19.21 2.43 15.30
C ASP A 162 -19.27 3.00 13.88
N ASP A 163 -20.49 3.31 13.43
CA ASP A 163 -20.74 3.88 12.11
C ASP A 163 -20.14 5.28 11.95
N THR A 164 -19.95 6.03 13.04
CA THR A 164 -19.35 7.37 12.99
C THR A 164 -17.88 7.26 12.61
N GLU A 165 -17.14 6.33 13.21
CA GLU A 165 -15.76 6.05 12.88
C GLU A 165 -15.60 5.52 11.47
N ARG A 166 -16.47 4.61 11.04
CA ARG A 166 -16.49 4.11 9.65
C ARG A 166 -16.70 5.26 8.66
N LYS A 167 -17.66 6.15 8.91
CA LYS A 167 -17.92 7.33 8.07
C LYS A 167 -16.74 8.30 8.05
N ARG A 168 -16.11 8.55 9.20
CA ARG A 168 -14.92 9.42 9.28
C ARG A 168 -13.72 8.83 8.53
N PHE A 169 -13.50 7.53 8.64
CA PHE A 169 -12.47 6.80 7.90
C PHE A 169 -12.71 6.86 6.39
N THR A 170 -13.91 6.50 5.94
CA THR A 170 -14.32 6.60 4.53
C THR A 170 -14.19 8.03 4.00
N HIS A 171 -14.63 9.04 4.77
CA HIS A 171 -14.52 10.43 4.35
C HIS A 171 -13.06 10.83 4.09
N ARG A 172 -12.15 10.49 5.01
CA ARG A 172 -10.72 10.77 4.85
C ARG A 172 -10.15 10.07 3.62
N ARG A 173 -10.46 8.78 3.43
CA ARG A 173 -10.03 8.00 2.26
C ARG A 173 -10.47 8.62 0.94
N ASP A 174 -11.74 9.00 0.83
CA ASP A 174 -12.32 9.37 -0.46
C ASP A 174 -11.95 10.82 -0.88
N HIS A 175 -11.65 11.68 0.10
CA HIS A 175 -11.49 13.12 -0.13
C HIS A 175 -10.05 13.62 0.01
N LEU A 176 -9.17 12.90 0.72
CA LEU A 176 -7.78 13.34 0.89
C LEU A 176 -7.00 13.15 -0.41
N LYS A 177 -6.37 14.23 -0.88
CA LYS A 177 -5.53 14.23 -2.09
C LYS A 177 -4.07 14.54 -1.75
N VAL A 178 -3.16 13.84 -2.41
CA VAL A 178 -1.71 14.08 -2.42
C VAL A 178 -1.29 14.23 -3.88
N GLU A 179 -0.61 15.32 -4.23
CA GLU A 179 -0.30 15.70 -5.63
C GLU A 179 -1.54 15.70 -6.56
N GLY A 180 -2.70 16.08 -6.03
CA GLY A 180 -3.97 16.09 -6.78
C GLY A 180 -4.58 14.70 -7.04
N GLN A 181 -3.92 13.62 -6.61
CA GLN A 181 -4.43 12.25 -6.66
C GLN A 181 -4.95 11.81 -5.30
N THR A 182 -5.95 10.93 -5.24
CA THR A 182 -6.38 10.37 -3.95
C THR A 182 -5.25 9.52 -3.38
N ALA A 183 -4.81 9.80 -2.16
CA ALA A 183 -3.96 8.86 -1.44
C ALA A 183 -4.84 7.67 -1.01
N LEU A 184 -4.46 6.46 -1.39
CA LEU A 184 -5.21 5.27 -1.04
C LEU A 184 -5.02 4.98 0.45
N VAL A 185 -6.10 4.85 1.21
CA VAL A 185 -6.02 4.61 2.65
C VAL A 185 -6.97 3.47 2.97
N LEU A 186 -6.43 2.36 3.45
CA LEU A 186 -7.19 1.13 3.67
C LEU A 186 -6.87 0.53 5.03
N THR A 187 -7.83 -0.19 5.60
CA THR A 187 -7.52 -1.22 6.60
C THR A 187 -6.87 -2.43 5.94
N TYR A 188 -6.23 -3.31 6.72
CA TYR A 188 -5.73 -4.58 6.17
C TYR A 188 -6.85 -5.49 5.64
N ASP A 189 -8.05 -5.41 6.22
CA ASP A 189 -9.22 -6.14 5.74
C ASP A 189 -9.70 -5.61 4.39
N GLU A 190 -9.73 -4.28 4.23
CA GLU A 190 -10.03 -3.65 2.94
C GLU A 190 -8.96 -3.98 1.89
N MET A 191 -7.68 -3.91 2.26
CA MET A 191 -6.57 -4.30 1.39
C MET A 191 -6.79 -5.69 0.81
N VAL A 192 -7.10 -6.67 1.67
CA VAL A 192 -7.40 -8.04 1.25
C VAL A 192 -8.57 -8.08 0.27
N ARG A 193 -9.69 -7.40 0.56
CA ARG A 193 -10.85 -7.38 -0.34
C ARG A 193 -10.51 -6.81 -1.72
N TYR A 194 -9.79 -5.70 -1.77
CA TYR A 194 -9.32 -5.11 -3.03
C TYR A 194 -8.39 -6.07 -3.80
N MET A 195 -7.46 -6.74 -3.12
CA MET A 195 -6.59 -7.74 -3.74
C MET A 195 -7.38 -8.93 -4.29
N GLU A 196 -8.40 -9.40 -3.57
CA GLU A 196 -9.28 -10.49 -4.04
C GLU A 196 -10.05 -10.10 -5.29
N ASP A 197 -10.59 -8.89 -5.34
CA ASP A 197 -11.32 -8.40 -6.51
C ASP A 197 -10.40 -8.19 -7.72
N ASN A 198 -9.21 -7.63 -7.51
CA ASN A 198 -8.17 -7.52 -8.56
C ASN A 198 -7.77 -8.90 -9.09
N LEU A 199 -7.61 -9.88 -8.20
CA LEU A 199 -7.28 -11.25 -8.56
C LEU A 199 -8.39 -11.92 -9.38
N LYS A 200 -9.67 -11.72 -9.02
CA LYS A 200 -10.82 -12.22 -9.79
C LYS A 200 -10.83 -11.62 -11.20
N VAL A 201 -10.63 -10.31 -11.32
CA VAL A 201 -10.57 -9.61 -12.61
C VAL A 201 -9.43 -10.16 -13.46
N ALA A 202 -8.22 -10.25 -12.91
CA ALA A 202 -7.07 -10.79 -13.63
C ALA A 202 -7.29 -12.24 -14.11
N LYS A 203 -7.90 -13.09 -13.27
CA LYS A 203 -8.28 -14.45 -13.65
C LYS A 203 -9.28 -14.48 -14.81
N SER A 204 -10.27 -13.59 -14.82
CA SER A 204 -11.27 -13.52 -15.88
C SER A 204 -10.67 -13.23 -17.27
N TRP A 205 -9.62 -12.41 -17.32
CA TRP A 205 -8.92 -12.12 -18.58
C TRP A 205 -7.98 -13.24 -19.00
N SER A 206 -7.37 -13.95 -18.05
CA SER A 206 -6.50 -15.10 -18.36
C SER A 206 -7.24 -16.33 -18.90
N LEU A 207 -8.56 -16.39 -18.70
CA LEU A 207 -9.43 -17.47 -19.17
C LEU A 207 -10.16 -17.10 -20.49
N SER A 208 -9.91 -15.91 -21.04
CA SER A 208 -10.42 -15.53 -22.36
C SER A 208 -9.47 -16.08 -23.43
N PRO A 209 -9.97 -16.85 -24.43
CA PRO A 209 -9.15 -17.48 -25.48
C PRO A 209 -8.30 -16.51 -26.29
#